data_AF-A0A947VKF0-F1
#
_entry.id   AF-A0A947VKF0-F1
#
_cell.length_a   1.000
_cell.length_b   1.000
_cell.length_c   1.000
_cell.angle_alpha   90.00
_cell.angle_beta   90.00
_cell.angle_gamma   90.00
#
_symmetry.space_group_name_H-M   'P 1'
#
loop_
_entity.id
_entity.type
_entity.pdbx_description
1 polymer ?
#
loop_
_entity_poly.entity_id
_entity_poly.type
_entity_poly.pdbx_seq_one_letter_code
_entity_poly.pdbx_strand_id
1 'polypeptide(L)' 'MPKIPTIEELLKAGAHFGHRVSKWNPKMEPFIFTSINNVHI' A
#
# COMPACT_ATOMS: atom_id res chain seq x y z
N MET A 1 -16.12 -12.48 17.10
CA MET A 1 -15.59 -11.17 16.64
C MET A 1 -14.48 -11.45 15.64
N PRO A 2 -14.38 -10.74 14.51
CA PRO A 2 -13.27 -10.93 13.57
C PRO A 2 -11.95 -10.52 14.23
N LYS A 3 -10.90 -11.29 13.98
CA LYS A 3 -9.53 -10.96 14.42
C LYS A 3 -9.02 -9.80 13.57
N ILE A 4 -8.60 -8.70 14.21
CA ILE A 4 -7.95 -7.59 13.51
C ILE A 4 -6.54 -8.05 13.13
N PRO A 5 -6.14 -7.98 11.84
CA PRO A 5 -4.83 -8.42 11.41
C PRO A 5 -3.73 -7.50 11.95
N THR A 6 -2.57 -8.08 12.25
CA THR A 6 -1.37 -7.29 12.58
C THR A 6 -0.76 -6.67 11.31
N ILE A 7 0.11 -5.67 11.49
CA ILE A 7 0.86 -5.07 10.37
C ILE A 7 1.66 -6.13 9.61
N GLU A 8 2.26 -7.09 10.33
CA GLU A 8 3.02 -8.19 9.72
C GLU A 8 2.16 -9.10 8.86
N GLU A 9 0.92 -9.38 9.29
CA GLU A 9 -0.05 -10.16 8.52
C GLU A 9 -0.47 -9.42 7.25
N LEU A 10 -0.66 -8.09 7.32
CA LEU A 10 -0.98 -7.24 6.16
C LEU A 10 0.18 -7.13 5.17
N LEU A 11 1.42 -7.03 5.67
CA LEU A 11 2.63 -7.02 4.85
C LEU A 11 2.79 -8.34 4.10
N LYS A 12 2.62 -9.47 4.79
CA LYS A 12 2.66 -10.82 4.17
C LYS A 12 1.55 -11.03 3.14
N ALA A 13 0.38 -10.43 3.35
CA ALA A 13 -0.73 -10.46 2.40
C ALA A 13 -0.53 -9.53 1.18
N GLY A 14 0.51 -8.68 1.17
CA GLY A 14 0.78 -7.75 0.08
C GLY A 14 -0.07 -6.48 0.09
N ALA A 15 -0.70 -6.13 1.21
CA ALA A 15 -1.60 -4.96 1.31
C ALA A 15 -0.90 -3.60 1.14
N HIS A 16 0.44 -3.58 1.20
CA HIS A 16 1.27 -2.40 1.00
C HIS A 16 1.50 -2.09 -0.49
N PHE A 17 1.16 -2.98 -1.42
CA PHE A 17 1.31 -2.67 -2.84
C PHE A 17 0.13 -1.81 -3.34
N GLY A 18 0.45 -0.56 -3.66
CA GLY A 18 -0.47 0.41 -4.26
C GLY A 18 -0.52 0.31 -5.79
N HIS A 19 -1.02 1.39 -6.40
CA HIS A 19 -1.09 1.51 -7.85
C HIS A 19 0.26 1.89 -8.47
N ARG A 20 0.35 1.75 -9.80
CA ARG A 20 1.51 2.24 -10.55
C ARG A 20 1.62 3.76 -10.46
N VAL A 21 2.85 4.27 -10.38
CA VAL A 21 3.15 5.71 -10.27
C VAL A 21 2.55 6.53 -11.43
N SER A 22 2.36 5.92 -12.61
CA SER A 22 1.74 6.60 -13.76
C SER A 22 0.22 6.72 -13.68
N LYS A 23 -0.45 5.94 -12.83
CA LYS A 23 -1.92 5.82 -12.77
C LYS A 23 -2.38 5.74 -11.31
N TRP A 24 -2.19 6.83 -10.58
CA TRP A 24 -2.63 6.97 -9.19
C TRP A 24 -3.45 8.25 -9.03
N ASN A 25 -4.21 8.34 -7.93
CA ASN A 25 -4.96 9.53 -7.57
C ASN A 25 -4.11 10.39 -6.63
N PRO A 26 -3.77 11.65 -6.98
CA PRO A 26 -2.95 12.54 -6.15
C PRO A 26 -3.42 12.70 -4.71
N LYS A 27 -4.74 12.54 -4.45
CA LYS A 27 -5.29 12.58 -3.09
C LYS A 27 -4.77 11.48 -2.16
N MET A 28 -4.11 10.45 -2.72
CA MET A 28 -3.52 9.36 -1.94
C MET A 28 -2.11 9.67 -1.41
N GLU A 29 -1.55 10.86 -1.72
CA GLU A 29 -0.19 11.24 -1.35
C GLU A 29 0.12 11.05 0.14
N PRO A 30 -0.78 11.40 1.09
CA PRO A 30 -0.51 11.24 2.52
C PRO A 30 -0.42 9.77 2.99
N PHE A 31 -0.87 8.82 2.16
CA PHE A 31 -0.90 7.39 2.49
C PHE A 31 0.19 6.59 1.78
N ILE A 32 0.96 7.23 0.91
CA ILE A 32 2.06 6.59 0.17
C ILE A 32 3.33 6.75 0.98
N PHE A 33 3.99 5.64 1.29
CA PHE A 33 5.27 5.62 1.98
C PHE A 33 6.43 5.85 1.00
N THR A 34 6.46 5.13 -0.13
CA THR A 34 7.51 5.28 -1.14
C THR A 34 7.06 4.78 -2.52
N SER A 35 7.95 4.77 -3.50
CA SER A 35 7.71 4.13 -4.79
C SER A 35 8.91 3.31 -5.22
N ILE A 36 8.69 2.04 -5.53
CA ILE A 36 9.73 1.10 -5.97
C ILE A 36 9.25 0.44 -7.27
N ASN A 37 10.12 0.36 -8.27
CA ASN A 37 9.81 -0.28 -9.56
C ASN A 37 8.50 0.23 -10.21
N ASN A 38 8.27 1.55 -10.15
CA ASN A 38 7.04 2.21 -10.64
C ASN A 38 5.73 1.79 -9.96
N VAL A 39 5.78 1.26 -8.72
CA VAL A 39 4.62 0.95 -7.88
C VAL A 39 4.71 1.74 -6.58
N HIS A 40 3.60 2.36 -6.16
CA HIS A 40 3.50 2.99 -4.84
C HIS A 40 3.44 1.93 -3.76
N ILE A 41 4.18 2.16 -2.68
CA ILE A 41 4.16 1.37 -1.45
C ILE A 41 3.68 2.28 -0.32
#